data_AF-A0A969T0H9-F1
#
_entry.id   AF-A0A969T0H9-F1
#
_cell.length_a   1.000
_cell.length_b   1.000
_cell.length_c   1.000
_cell.angle_alpha   90.00
_cell.angle_beta   90.00
_cell.angle_gamma   90.00
#
_symmetry.space_group_name_H-M   'P 1'
#
loop_
_entity.id
_entity.type
_entity.pdbx_description
1 polymer ?
#
loop_
_entity_poly.entity_id
_entity_poly.type
_entity_poly.pdbx_seq_one_letter_code
_entity_poly.pdbx_strand_id
1 'polypeptide(L)'
;VAPSERSHQIRNQRHKTMLDRARQMLTQVRRWIPHRAIVRVADSSFAALEFLDALRQLPTTISVITRLRLDAALYEPAPERQAKQMGRPRKVGQRLATLKARLDAPETTWQTITIEGWYGGRTYDLQIISDTAVWYHTGLPAVPMRWVLVKDPNRQTRTSSLSLNRHPGYG
;
A
#
# COMPACT_ATOMS: atom_id res chain seq x y z
N VAL A 1 -14.51 -12.46 -13.11
CA VAL A 1 -15.16 -11.11 -13.17
C VAL A 1 -16.17 -10.99 -12.04
N ALA A 2 -16.18 -9.88 -11.28
CA ALA A 2 -17.21 -9.63 -10.27
C ALA A 2 -18.47 -9.09 -10.98
N PRO A 3 -19.66 -9.70 -10.83
CA PRO A 3 -20.89 -9.22 -11.44
C PRO A 3 -21.27 -7.84 -10.90
N SER A 4 -21.90 -7.02 -11.74
CA SER A 4 -22.34 -5.67 -11.36
C SER A 4 -23.39 -5.70 -10.26
N GLU A 5 -23.51 -4.59 -9.52
CA GLU A 5 -24.53 -4.42 -8.48
C GLU A 5 -25.95 -4.64 -9.01
N ARG A 6 -26.25 -4.08 -10.20
CA ARG A 6 -27.52 -4.26 -10.90
C ARG A 6 -27.84 -5.73 -11.17
N SER A 7 -26.85 -6.53 -11.58
CA SER A 7 -27.04 -7.97 -11.82
C SER A 7 -27.37 -8.74 -10.53
N HIS A 8 -26.80 -8.33 -9.40
CA HIS A 8 -27.07 -8.95 -8.10
C HIS A 8 -28.42 -8.54 -7.50
N GLN A 9 -28.85 -7.29 -7.70
CA GLN A 9 -30.19 -6.82 -7.31
C GLN A 9 -31.28 -7.61 -8.03
N ILE A 10 -31.15 -7.84 -9.34
CA ILE A 10 -32.10 -8.66 -10.13
C ILE A 10 -32.19 -10.10 -9.59
N ARG A 11 -31.10 -10.63 -9.03
CA ARG A 11 -31.02 -12.00 -8.49
C ARG A 11 -31.27 -12.08 -6.98
N ASN A 12 -31.66 -10.97 -6.34
CA ASN A 12 -31.87 -10.85 -4.90
C ASN A 12 -30.68 -11.33 -4.05
N GLN A 13 -29.45 -11.09 -4.55
CA GLN A 13 -28.21 -11.46 -3.89
C GLN A 13 -27.51 -10.24 -3.31
N ARG A 14 -26.88 -10.38 -2.14
CA ARG A 14 -26.01 -9.33 -1.57
C ARG A 14 -24.85 -9.06 -2.52
N HIS A 15 -24.76 -7.83 -3.03
CA HIS A 15 -23.64 -7.40 -3.86
C HIS A 15 -22.35 -7.45 -3.05
N LYS A 16 -21.28 -7.95 -3.70
CA LYS A 16 -19.92 -7.91 -3.17
C LYS A 16 -19.05 -7.20 -4.20
N THR A 17 -18.36 -6.17 -3.75
CA THR A 17 -17.38 -5.48 -4.57
C THR A 17 -16.22 -6.42 -4.93
N MET A 18 -15.39 -6.01 -5.89
CA MET A 18 -14.16 -6.74 -6.20
C MET A 18 -13.26 -6.88 -4.97
N LEU A 19 -13.15 -5.83 -4.16
CA LEU A 19 -12.34 -5.81 -2.93
C LEU A 19 -12.91 -6.73 -1.85
N ASP A 20 -14.24 -6.83 -1.72
CA ASP A 20 -14.87 -7.79 -0.81
C ASP A 20 -14.53 -9.23 -1.18
N ARG A 21 -14.60 -9.56 -2.47
CA ARG A 21 -14.25 -10.90 -2.97
C ARG A 21 -12.77 -11.19 -2.76
N ALA A 22 -11.90 -10.22 -3.06
CA ALA A 22 -10.47 -10.36 -2.85
C ALA A 22 -10.11 -10.54 -1.38
N ARG A 23 -10.74 -9.78 -0.48
CA ARG A 23 -10.57 -9.92 0.98
C ARG A 23 -11.01 -11.30 1.45
N GLN A 24 -12.13 -11.81 0.97
CA GLN A 24 -12.61 -13.15 1.31
C GLN A 24 -11.63 -14.23 0.85
N MET A 25 -11.19 -14.17 -0.40
CA MET A 25 -10.21 -15.10 -0.94
C MET A 25 -8.90 -15.07 -0.15
N LEU A 26 -8.35 -13.89 0.15
CA LEU A 26 -7.10 -13.76 0.90
C LEU A 26 -7.23 -14.22 2.35
N THR A 27 -8.37 -13.96 3.00
CA THR A 27 -8.68 -14.50 4.33
C THR A 27 -8.72 -16.03 4.29
N GLN A 28 -9.30 -16.61 3.24
CA GLN A 28 -9.36 -18.07 3.08
C GLN A 28 -7.97 -18.68 2.88
N VAL A 29 -7.13 -18.07 2.02
CA VAL A 29 -5.73 -18.49 1.84
C VAL A 29 -4.96 -18.38 3.16
N ARG A 30 -5.14 -17.28 3.92
CA ARG A 30 -4.51 -17.13 5.23
C ARG A 30 -4.84 -18.30 6.16
N ARG A 31 -6.08 -18.78 6.17
CA ARG A 31 -6.51 -19.92 6.99
C ARG A 31 -5.88 -21.24 6.55
N TRP A 32 -5.64 -21.43 5.26
CA TRP A 32 -5.03 -22.67 4.74
C TRP A 32 -3.54 -22.79 5.05
N ILE A 33 -2.81 -21.67 5.12
CA ILE A 33 -1.36 -21.69 5.33
C ILE A 33 -0.91 -20.79 6.49
N PRO A 34 -1.50 -20.86 7.69
CA PRO A 34 -1.52 -19.81 8.73
C PRO A 34 -0.17 -19.15 9.06
N HIS A 35 0.93 -19.88 9.03
CA HIS A 35 2.25 -19.39 9.46
C HIS A 35 3.16 -18.92 8.30
N ARG A 36 2.72 -19.03 7.04
CA ARG A 36 3.53 -18.61 5.89
C ARG A 36 3.38 -17.10 5.64
N ALA A 37 4.48 -16.44 5.32
CA ALA A 37 4.44 -15.09 4.78
C ALA A 37 3.70 -15.10 3.43
N ILE A 38 2.77 -14.16 3.24
CA ILE A 38 2.03 -14.00 1.98
C ILE A 38 2.30 -12.58 1.47
N VAL A 39 2.78 -12.49 0.23
CA VAL A 39 2.93 -11.24 -0.51
C VAL A 39 1.95 -11.25 -1.68
N ARG A 40 1.03 -10.29 -1.70
CA ARG A 40 0.07 -10.07 -2.79
C ARG A 40 0.55 -8.91 -3.64
N VAL A 41 0.90 -9.16 -4.89
CA VAL A 41 1.12 -8.10 -5.89
C VAL A 41 -0.20 -7.84 -6.60
N ALA A 42 -0.60 -6.57 -6.70
CA ALA A 42 -1.86 -6.15 -7.28
C ALA A 42 -1.75 -4.79 -7.97
N ASP A 43 -2.66 -4.50 -8.90
CA ASP A 43 -2.72 -3.18 -9.53
C ASP A 43 -3.32 -2.13 -8.58
N SER A 44 -3.39 -0.88 -9.06
CA SER A 44 -3.86 0.30 -8.31
C SER A 44 -5.32 0.22 -7.84
N SER A 45 -6.17 -0.65 -8.41
CA SER A 45 -7.54 -0.85 -7.92
C SER A 45 -7.58 -1.46 -6.52
N PHE A 46 -6.47 -2.07 -6.07
CA PHE A 46 -6.28 -2.62 -4.73
C PHE A 46 -5.63 -1.66 -3.74
N ALA A 47 -5.25 -0.46 -4.17
CA ALA A 47 -4.85 0.61 -3.27
C ALA A 47 -6.11 1.23 -2.64
N ALA A 48 -6.65 0.55 -1.63
CA ALA A 48 -7.85 0.96 -0.91
C ALA A 48 -7.66 0.78 0.60
N LEU A 49 -7.85 1.85 1.38
CA LEU A 49 -7.53 1.89 2.81
C LEU A 49 -8.23 0.79 3.62
N GLU A 50 -9.53 0.59 3.42
CA GLU A 50 -10.30 -0.43 4.15
C GLU A 50 -9.87 -1.87 3.79
N PHE A 51 -9.55 -2.11 2.51
CA PHE A 51 -9.05 -3.40 2.06
C PHE A 51 -7.67 -3.70 2.68
N LEU A 52 -6.77 -2.72 2.62
CA LEU A 52 -5.42 -2.85 3.16
C LEU A 52 -5.42 -3.00 4.69
N ASP A 53 -6.24 -2.23 5.39
CA ASP A 53 -6.38 -2.32 6.84
C ASP A 53 -6.96 -3.68 7.25
N ALA A 54 -7.97 -4.19 6.54
CA ALA A 54 -8.54 -5.50 6.82
C ALA A 54 -7.52 -6.64 6.70
N LEU A 55 -6.61 -6.59 5.73
CA LEU A 55 -5.55 -7.60 5.58
C LEU A 55 -4.44 -7.46 6.62
N ARG A 56 -4.18 -6.24 7.09
CA ARG A 56 -3.23 -5.95 8.17
C ARG A 56 -3.70 -6.54 9.50
N GLN A 57 -4.99 -6.53 9.77
CA GLN A 57 -5.61 -7.05 10.99
C GLN A 57 -5.70 -8.58 11.07
N LEU A 58 -5.27 -9.32 10.02
CA LEU A 58 -5.21 -10.78 10.08
C LEU A 58 -4.12 -11.26 11.07
N PRO A 59 -4.27 -12.44 11.70
CA PRO A 59 -3.31 -12.95 12.71
C PRO A 59 -1.86 -12.96 12.24
N THR A 60 -1.67 -13.26 10.96
CA THR A 60 -0.40 -13.05 10.25
C THR A 60 -0.71 -12.17 9.05
N THR A 61 -0.23 -10.94 9.10
CA THR A 61 -0.47 -9.91 8.08
C THR A 61 -0.10 -10.42 6.69
N ILE A 62 -0.98 -10.12 5.72
CA ILE A 62 -0.66 -10.27 4.30
C ILE A 62 -0.05 -8.96 3.82
N SER A 63 1.18 -9.01 3.31
CA SER A 63 1.80 -7.85 2.67
C SER A 63 1.19 -7.65 1.29
N VAL A 64 0.72 -6.44 1.00
CA VAL A 64 0.23 -6.07 -0.32
C VAL A 64 1.23 -5.12 -0.95
N ILE A 65 1.57 -5.40 -2.20
CA ILE A 65 2.33 -4.54 -3.09
C ILE A 65 1.35 -4.03 -4.14
N THR A 66 1.06 -2.74 -4.11
CA THR A 66 0.14 -2.10 -5.07
C THR A 66 0.65 -0.73 -5.49
N ARG A 67 0.20 -0.26 -6.65
CA ARG A 67 0.54 1.07 -7.13
C ARG A 67 -0.24 2.13 -6.35
N LEU A 68 0.47 2.97 -5.62
CA LEU A 68 -0.10 4.12 -4.92
C LEU A 68 -0.16 5.35 -5.85
N ARG A 69 -1.11 6.24 -5.60
CA ARG A 69 -1.19 7.51 -6.32
C ARG A 69 -0.10 8.48 -5.83
N LEU A 70 0.49 9.24 -6.74
CA LEU A 70 1.54 10.19 -6.38
C LEU A 70 1.07 11.35 -5.50
N ASP A 71 -0.23 11.64 -5.51
CA ASP A 71 -0.90 12.68 -4.70
C ASP A 71 -1.54 12.12 -3.41
N ALA A 72 -1.25 10.87 -3.03
CA ALA A 72 -1.78 10.28 -1.81
C ALA A 72 -1.44 11.13 -0.58
N ALA A 73 -2.42 11.30 0.32
CA ALA A 73 -2.25 12.02 1.57
C ALA A 73 -1.49 11.15 2.58
N LEU A 74 -0.18 11.41 2.69
CA LEU A 74 0.72 10.71 3.59
C LEU A 74 0.98 11.55 4.84
N TYR A 75 1.16 10.86 5.96
CA TYR A 75 1.38 11.45 7.26
C TYR A 75 2.48 10.70 8.02
N GLU A 76 3.08 11.35 9.00
CA GLU A 76 3.89 10.68 10.01
C GLU A 76 3.03 9.72 10.86
N PRO A 77 3.65 8.73 11.52
CA PRO A 77 3.00 7.99 12.60
C PRO A 77 2.41 8.95 13.65
N ALA A 78 1.28 8.56 14.26
CA ALA A 78 0.74 9.33 15.37
C ALA A 78 1.77 9.39 16.51
N PRO A 79 2.03 10.57 17.10
CA PRO A 79 2.93 10.67 18.24
C PRO A 79 2.39 9.85 19.42
N GLU A 80 3.30 9.37 20.26
CA GLU A 80 2.92 8.66 21.47
C GLU A 80 2.02 9.54 22.36
N ARG A 81 1.03 8.90 22.97
CA ARG A 81 0.10 9.60 23.85
C ARG A 81 0.80 9.96 25.15
N GLN A 82 0.64 11.19 25.59
CA GLN A 82 1.09 11.61 26.92
C GLN A 82 0.06 11.21 27.99
N ALA A 83 0.55 10.83 29.17
CA ALA A 83 -0.31 10.55 30.32
C ALA A 83 -1.22 11.75 30.60
N LYS A 84 -2.51 11.49 30.87
CA LYS A 84 -3.56 12.51 31.14
C LYS A 84 -3.93 13.41 29.95
N GLN A 85 -3.42 13.15 28.74
CA GLN A 85 -3.84 13.90 27.56
C GLN A 85 -5.34 13.71 27.30
N MET A 86 -6.09 14.82 27.34
CA MET A 86 -7.53 14.86 27.10
C MET A 86 -7.86 14.71 25.62
N GLY A 87 -9.00 14.08 25.32
CA GLY A 87 -9.51 13.91 23.95
C GLY A 87 -9.17 12.58 23.30
N ARG A 88 -9.69 12.39 22.08
CA ARG A 88 -9.50 11.17 21.29
C ARG A 88 -8.03 11.03 20.86
N PRO A 89 -7.44 9.82 20.93
CA PRO A 89 -6.10 9.58 20.39
C PRO A 89 -5.98 10.03 18.93
N ARG A 90 -4.86 10.68 18.60
CA ARG A 90 -4.54 11.04 17.22
C ARG A 90 -4.36 9.76 16.39
N LYS A 91 -4.88 9.78 15.16
CA LYS A 91 -4.73 8.66 14.21
C LYS A 91 -3.45 8.76 13.38
N VAL A 92 -2.97 9.98 13.16
CA VAL A 92 -1.79 10.31 12.32
C VAL A 92 -1.04 11.50 12.90
N GLY A 93 0.22 11.63 12.54
CA GLY A 93 1.09 12.77 12.85
C GLY A 93 0.98 13.90 11.82
N GLN A 94 2.10 14.60 11.58
CA GLN A 94 2.14 15.71 10.64
C GLN A 94 1.95 15.23 9.20
N ARG A 95 1.43 16.11 8.33
CA ARG A 95 1.27 15.80 6.91
C ARG A 95 2.63 15.84 6.22
N LEU A 96 2.95 14.80 5.47
CA LEU A 96 4.16 14.70 4.68
C LEU A 96 3.98 15.31 3.29
N ALA A 97 5.10 15.67 2.65
CA ALA A 97 5.12 16.02 1.23
C ALA A 97 4.54 14.88 0.39
N THR A 98 3.80 15.23 -0.68
CA THR A 98 3.26 14.24 -1.62
C THR A 98 4.40 13.50 -2.32
N LEU A 99 4.14 12.29 -2.80
CA LEU A 99 5.13 11.55 -3.56
C LEU A 99 5.47 12.26 -4.88
N LYS A 100 4.53 13.03 -5.45
CA LYS A 100 4.81 13.91 -6.58
C LYS A 100 5.82 15.00 -6.22
N ALA A 101 5.62 15.72 -5.10
CA ALA A 101 6.57 16.73 -4.67
C ALA A 101 7.98 16.14 -4.43
N ARG A 102 8.07 14.94 -3.83
CA ARG A 102 9.35 14.23 -3.66
C ARG A 102 9.99 13.80 -4.98
N LEU A 103 9.18 13.42 -5.97
CA LEU A 103 9.67 13.06 -7.30
C LEU A 103 10.30 14.26 -8.01
N ASP A 104 9.69 15.44 -7.88
CA ASP A 104 10.07 16.66 -8.59
C ASP A 104 11.15 17.48 -7.83
N ALA A 105 11.41 17.15 -6.56
CA ALA A 105 12.39 17.81 -5.71
C ALA A 105 13.84 17.55 -6.17
N PRO A 106 14.63 18.60 -6.49
CA PRO A 106 16.02 18.46 -6.94
C PRO A 106 16.96 17.91 -5.87
N GLU A 107 16.64 18.11 -4.59
CA GLU A 107 17.39 17.60 -3.44
C GLU A 107 17.14 16.10 -3.17
N THR A 108 16.20 15.48 -3.87
CA THR A 108 15.91 14.05 -3.71
C THR A 108 17.12 13.21 -4.11
N THR A 109 17.71 12.54 -3.11
CA THR A 109 18.86 11.66 -3.32
C THR A 109 18.39 10.28 -3.73
N TRP A 110 18.59 9.94 -4.99
CA TRP A 110 18.21 8.65 -5.57
C TRP A 110 19.26 7.57 -5.33
N GLN A 111 18.82 6.37 -4.95
CA GLN A 111 19.66 5.18 -4.92
C GLN A 111 19.53 4.41 -6.23
N THR A 112 20.64 4.15 -6.93
CA THR A 112 20.65 3.25 -8.08
C THR A 112 20.64 1.80 -7.60
N ILE A 113 19.78 0.98 -8.20
CA ILE A 113 19.74 -0.47 -8.06
C ILE A 113 19.87 -1.10 -9.44
N THR A 114 20.63 -2.19 -9.51
CA THR A 114 20.80 -2.97 -10.74
C THR A 114 19.97 -4.24 -10.62
N ILE A 115 19.07 -4.45 -11.57
CA ILE A 115 18.29 -5.69 -11.68
C ILE A 115 18.93 -6.55 -12.76
N GLU A 116 19.65 -7.57 -12.31
CA GLU A 116 20.21 -8.61 -13.17
C GLU A 116 19.14 -9.65 -13.54
N GLY A 117 19.29 -10.25 -14.73
CA GLY A 117 18.39 -11.33 -15.15
C GLY A 117 16.93 -10.89 -15.35
N TRP A 118 16.69 -9.61 -15.64
CA TRP A 118 15.37 -9.12 -16.03
C TRP A 118 14.89 -9.83 -17.30
N TYR A 119 13.59 -9.72 -17.62
CA TYR A 119 12.97 -10.38 -18.77
C TYR A 119 13.89 -10.44 -20.01
N GLY A 120 14.19 -11.66 -20.45
CA GLY A 120 15.13 -11.90 -21.56
C GLY A 120 16.62 -11.84 -21.18
N GLY A 121 16.96 -12.02 -19.89
CA GLY A 121 18.35 -12.07 -19.40
C GLY A 121 19.04 -10.71 -19.36
N ARG A 122 18.28 -9.61 -19.45
CA ARG A 122 18.83 -8.25 -19.54
C ARG A 122 19.09 -7.67 -18.16
N THR A 123 20.09 -6.80 -18.08
CA THR A 123 20.35 -5.99 -16.89
C THR A 123 19.69 -4.63 -17.04
N TYR A 124 19.01 -4.17 -15.99
CA TYR A 124 18.36 -2.86 -15.95
C TYR A 124 18.75 -2.10 -14.69
N ASP A 125 19.28 -0.90 -14.87
CA ASP A 125 19.48 0.04 -13.77
C ASP A 125 18.21 0.84 -13.53
N LEU A 126 17.79 0.93 -12.27
CA LEU A 126 16.68 1.74 -11.81
C LEU A 126 17.15 2.65 -10.67
N GLN A 127 16.56 3.83 -10.60
CA GLN A 127 16.70 4.72 -9.47
C GLN A 127 15.51 4.58 -8.55
N ILE A 128 15.75 4.41 -7.26
CA ILE A 128 14.71 4.30 -6.24
C ILE A 128 14.94 5.26 -5.08
N ILE A 129 13.83 5.66 -4.46
CA ILE A 129 13.80 6.19 -3.11
C ILE A 129 12.65 5.54 -2.36
N SER A 130 12.77 5.38 -1.06
CA SER A 130 11.71 4.79 -0.24
C SER A 130 11.70 5.36 1.16
N ASP A 131 10.51 5.40 1.76
CA ASP A 131 10.35 5.74 3.17
C ASP A 131 9.06 5.11 3.72
N THR A 132 8.83 5.25 5.02
CA THR A 132 7.60 4.85 5.69
C THR A 132 6.68 6.04 5.91
N ALA A 133 5.38 5.78 5.92
CA ALA A 133 4.34 6.77 6.18
C ALA A 133 3.05 6.10 6.64
N VAL A 134 2.09 6.90 7.10
CA VAL A 134 0.71 6.49 7.29
C VAL A 134 -0.13 7.10 6.18
N TRP A 135 -0.79 6.26 5.39
CA TRP A 135 -1.80 6.71 4.44
C TRP A 135 -3.14 6.86 5.15
N TYR A 136 -3.75 8.03 5.01
CA TYR A 136 -5.00 8.33 5.69
C TYR A 136 -5.88 9.28 4.88
N HIS A 137 -7.19 9.06 4.98
CA HIS A 137 -8.21 9.98 4.52
C HIS A 137 -9.32 10.03 5.58
N THR A 138 -9.98 11.19 5.71
CA THR A 138 -11.03 11.38 6.72
C THR A 138 -12.13 10.32 6.56
N GLY A 139 -12.53 9.73 7.70
CA GLY A 139 -13.55 8.66 7.73
C GLY A 139 -13.01 7.25 7.45
N LEU A 140 -11.78 7.09 6.97
CA LEU A 140 -11.18 5.79 6.66
C LEU A 140 -10.14 5.35 7.72
N PRO A 141 -9.71 4.08 7.72
CA PRO A 141 -8.61 3.63 8.56
C PRO A 141 -7.29 4.33 8.22
N ALA A 142 -6.43 4.50 9.21
CA ALA A 142 -5.06 4.97 9.03
C ALA A 142 -4.16 3.74 8.80
N VAL A 143 -3.51 3.67 7.65
CA VAL A 143 -2.77 2.48 7.20
C VAL A 143 -1.27 2.79 7.14
N PRO A 144 -0.46 2.26 8.08
CA PRO A 144 1.00 2.33 7.99
C PRO A 144 1.50 1.54 6.78
N MET A 145 2.43 2.14 6.04
CA MET A 145 3.01 1.56 4.83
C MET A 145 4.44 2.05 4.60
N ARG A 146 5.18 1.30 3.80
CA ARG A 146 6.36 1.78 3.09
C ARG A 146 5.97 2.16 1.68
N TRP A 147 6.42 3.30 1.18
CA TRP A 147 6.31 3.65 -0.24
C TRP A 147 7.68 3.56 -0.90
N VAL A 148 7.71 3.23 -2.19
CA VAL A 148 8.91 3.22 -3.02
C VAL A 148 8.58 3.99 -4.30
N LEU A 149 9.34 5.03 -4.62
CA LEU A 149 9.31 5.64 -5.94
C LEU A 149 10.40 5.00 -6.79
N VAL A 150 10.06 4.66 -8.02
CA VAL A 150 10.97 4.06 -8.99
C VAL A 150 11.02 4.95 -10.22
N LYS A 151 12.22 5.28 -10.69
CA LYS A 151 12.50 6.03 -11.91
C LYS A 151 13.47 5.21 -12.77
N ASP A 152 13.19 5.13 -14.05
CA ASP A 152 14.12 4.60 -15.04
C ASP A 152 15.04 5.76 -15.49
N PRO A 153 16.36 5.68 -15.29
CA PRO A 153 17.28 6.74 -15.73
C PRO A 153 17.35 6.86 -17.26
N ASN A 154 17.03 5.79 -18.00
CA ASN A 154 17.14 5.69 -19.46
C ASN A 154 15.80 5.92 -20.18
N ARG A 155 14.67 5.95 -19.45
CA ARG A 155 13.34 6.23 -20.02
C ARG A 155 12.61 7.32 -19.24
N GLN A 156 12.16 8.34 -19.97
CA GLN A 156 11.49 9.51 -19.40
C GLN A 156 10.14 9.23 -18.72
N THR A 157 9.52 8.03 -18.82
CA THR A 157 8.23 7.76 -18.16
C THR A 157 7.93 6.28 -17.86
N ARG A 158 7.94 5.93 -16.57
CA ARG A 158 6.82 5.26 -15.86
C ARG A 158 7.08 5.23 -14.35
N THR A 159 7.11 6.41 -13.75
CA THR A 159 7.25 6.52 -12.29
C THR A 159 6.08 5.83 -11.61
N SER A 160 6.39 4.72 -10.95
CA SER A 160 5.39 3.92 -10.23
C SER A 160 5.75 3.99 -8.75
N SER A 161 4.76 4.39 -7.94
CA SER A 161 4.92 4.27 -6.50
C SER A 161 4.38 2.93 -6.03
N LEU A 162 5.18 2.16 -5.30
CA LEU A 162 4.78 0.85 -4.74
C LEU A 162 4.59 1.02 -3.24
N SER A 163 3.42 0.66 -2.72
CA SER A 163 3.22 0.56 -1.27
C SER A 163 3.47 -0.86 -0.79
N LEU A 164 4.17 -1.02 0.33
CA LEU A 164 4.34 -2.28 1.04
C LEU A 164 3.84 -2.09 2.47
N ASN A 165 2.75 -2.76 2.81
CA ASN A 165 2.31 -2.88 4.20
C ASN A 165 3.13 -3.98 4.89
N ARG A 166 4.25 -3.61 5.53
CA ARG A 166 4.93 -4.46 6.50
C ARG A 166 4.66 -3.93 7.91
N HIS A 167 4.43 -4.86 8.85
CA HIS A 167 4.36 -4.56 10.27
C HIS A 167 5.80 -4.38 10.81
N PRO A 168 6.11 -3.38 11.65
CA PRO A 168 7.47 -3.08 12.12
C PRO A 168 7.94 -4.02 13.24
N GLY A 169 7.80 -5.34 13.06
CA GLY A 169 7.90 -6.31 14.16
C GLY A 169 8.76 -7.54 13.93
N TYR A 170 9.60 -7.60 12.88
CA TYR A 170 10.60 -8.67 12.72
C TYR A 170 11.82 -8.11 11.99
N GLY A 171 12.85 -7.79 12.78
CA GLY A 171 14.26 -7.84 12.35
C GLY A 171 14.83 -9.21 12.68
#